data_AF-A0ABD7N5J2-F1
#
_entry.id   AF-A0ABD7N5J2-F1
#
_cell.length_a   1.000
_cell.length_b   1.000
_cell.length_c   1.000
_cell.angle_alpha   90.00
_cell.angle_beta   90.00
_cell.angle_gamma   90.00
#
_symmetry.space_group_name_H-M   'P 1'
#
loop_
_entity.id
_entity.type
_entity.pdbx_description
1 polymer ?
#
loop_
_entity_poly.entity_id
_entity_poly.type
_entity_poly.pdbx_seq_one_letter_code
_entity_poly.pdbx_strand_id
1 'polypeptide(L)'
;MLITLSIDTSRIDDKIHVLTGELKSRFPDGISERVDSELSRLTNDIIFTDFSSTVGADGTREVVQRVDFGGSFDAFTSALRAGDFDVHGDPLKVV
;
A
#
# COMPACT_ATOMS: atom_id res chain seq x y z
N MET A 1 23.53 19.83 19.37
CA MET A 1 23.07 18.47 19.06
C MET A 1 22.08 18.59 17.91
N LEU A 2 22.41 18.00 16.76
CA LEU A 2 21.54 17.98 15.58
C LEU A 2 20.82 16.63 15.52
N ILE A 3 19.53 16.65 15.19
CA ILE A 3 18.73 15.44 14.96
C ILE A 3 18.11 15.57 13.58
N THR A 4 18.29 14.54 12.74
CA THR A 4 17.62 14.41 11.46
C THR A 4 16.58 13.30 11.56
N LEU A 5 15.41 13.54 10.95
CA LEU A 5 14.34 12.57 10.83
C LEU A 5 14.04 12.37 9.34
N SER A 6 14.10 11.13 8.88
CA SER A 6 13.65 10.74 7.55
C SER A 6 12.56 9.68 7.63
N ILE A 7 11.67 9.70 6.64
CA ILE A 7 10.65 8.66 6.44
C ILE A 7 11.13 7.76 5.29
N ASP A 8 11.23 6.46 5.55
CA ASP A 8 11.58 5.45 4.55
C ASP A 8 10.29 4.85 3.98
N THR A 9 10.01 5.16 2.72
CA THR A 9 8.84 4.73 1.94
C THR A 9 9.13 3.57 1.00
N SER A 10 10.36 3.06 0.96
CA SER A 10 10.81 2.08 -0.05
C SER A 10 9.91 0.85 -0.16
N ARG A 11 9.42 0.33 0.98
CA ARG A 11 8.50 -0.80 1.02
C ARG A 11 7.14 -0.52 0.37
N ILE A 12 6.62 0.69 0.57
CA ILE A 12 5.36 1.12 -0.05
C ILE A 12 5.56 1.21 -1.56
N ASP A 13 6.67 1.78 -2.01
CA ASP A 13 7.00 1.92 -3.42
C ASP A 13 7.09 0.54 -4.11
N ASP A 14 7.77 -0.43 -3.48
CA ASP A 14 7.85 -1.81 -3.98
C ASP A 14 6.46 -2.47 -4.07
N LYS A 15 5.64 -2.32 -3.02
CA LYS A 15 4.27 -2.87 -2.97
C LYS A 15 3.36 -2.25 -4.03
N ILE A 16 3.42 -0.94 -4.24
CA ILE A 16 2.66 -0.23 -5.28
C ILE A 16 3.10 -0.71 -6.67
N HIS A 17 4.40 -0.91 -6.89
CA HIS A 17 4.90 -1.40 -8.16
C HIS A 17 4.35 -2.79 -8.50
N VAL A 18 4.39 -3.73 -7.54
CA VAL A 18 3.82 -5.08 -7.71
C VAL A 18 2.32 -4.99 -7.97
N LEU A 19 1.58 -4.25 -7.13
CA LEU A 19 0.13 -4.13 -7.25
C LEU A 19 -0.28 -3.51 -8.60
N THR A 20 0.44 -2.50 -9.07
CA THR A 20 0.19 -1.89 -10.39
C THR A 20 0.33 -2.91 -11.52
N GLY A 21 1.32 -3.80 -11.43
CA GLY A 21 1.50 -4.91 -12.37
C GLY A 21 0.31 -5.87 -12.37
N GLU A 22 -0.16 -6.27 -11.18
CA GLU A 22 -1.32 -7.15 -11.03
C GLU A 22 -2.61 -6.52 -11.58
N LEU A 23 -2.85 -5.24 -11.26
CA LEU A 23 -4.01 -4.50 -11.75
C LEU A 23 -4.01 -4.37 -13.27
N LYS A 24 -2.86 -4.02 -13.89
CA LYS A 24 -2.75 -3.94 -15.35
C LYS A 24 -2.96 -5.29 -16.03
N SER A 25 -2.49 -6.37 -15.41
CA SER A 25 -2.68 -7.72 -15.94
C SER A 25 -4.13 -8.18 -15.84
N ARG A 26 -4.84 -7.82 -14.77
CA ARG A 26 -6.22 -8.27 -14.52
C ARG A 26 -7.27 -7.38 -15.18
N PHE A 27 -7.02 -6.09 -15.22
CA PHE A 27 -7.91 -5.06 -15.74
C PHE A 27 -7.24 -4.30 -16.88
N PRO A 28 -6.98 -4.94 -18.03
CA PRO A 28 -6.27 -4.31 -19.15
C PRO A 28 -7.02 -3.10 -19.71
N ASP A 29 -8.35 -3.08 -19.59
CA ASP A 29 -9.22 -1.99 -20.06
C ASP A 29 -9.48 -0.91 -19.00
N GLY A 30 -8.84 -1.01 -17.83
CA GLY A 30 -9.02 -0.09 -16.70
C GLY A 30 -9.82 -0.69 -15.55
N ILE A 31 -9.69 -0.07 -14.37
CA ILE A 31 -10.26 -0.57 -13.12
C ILE A 31 -11.69 -0.05 -12.88
N SER A 32 -12.49 -0.81 -12.13
CA SER A 32 -13.82 -0.37 -11.69
C SER A 32 -13.74 0.68 -10.56
N GLU A 33 -14.80 1.46 -10.36
CA GLU A 33 -14.93 2.39 -9.22
C GLU A 33 -14.76 1.69 -7.87
N ARG A 34 -15.18 0.43 -7.76
CA ARG A 34 -15.01 -0.37 -6.54
C ARG A 34 -13.52 -0.61 -6.25
N VAL A 35 -12.75 -0.97 -7.27
CA VAL A 35 -11.30 -1.17 -7.13
C VAL A 35 -10.61 0.15 -6.80
N ASP A 36 -10.98 1.24 -7.48
CA ASP A 36 -10.44 2.58 -7.21
C ASP A 36 -10.73 3.06 -5.78
N SER A 37 -11.93 2.79 -5.26
CA SER A 37 -12.29 3.09 -3.88
C SER A 37 -11.47 2.29 -2.87
N GLU A 38 -11.20 1.01 -3.13
CA GLU A 38 -10.34 0.20 -2.27
C GLU A 38 -8.88 0.67 -2.32
N LEU A 39 -8.36 1.07 -3.49
CA LEU A 39 -7.03 1.69 -3.59
C LEU A 39 -6.95 2.99 -2.77
N SER A 40 -8.01 3.79 -2.79
CA SER A 40 -8.13 5.00 -1.97
C SER A 40 -8.22 4.67 -0.47
N ARG A 41 -8.68 3.48 -0.08
CA ARG A 41 -8.66 3.03 1.32
C ARG A 41 -7.26 2.63 1.77
N LEU A 42 -6.46 2.02 0.89
CA LEU A 42 -5.08 1.63 1.22
C LEU A 42 -4.22 2.84 1.62
N THR A 43 -4.43 4.00 1.00
CA THR A 43 -3.68 5.22 1.37
C THR A 43 -4.00 5.72 2.78
N ASN A 44 -5.19 5.38 3.31
CA ASN A 44 -5.58 5.68 4.68
C ASN A 44 -5.07 4.65 5.70
N ASP A 45 -4.53 3.52 5.22
CA ASP A 45 -3.97 2.45 6.05
C ASP A 45 -2.43 2.44 6.01
N ILE A 46 -1.80 3.60 5.82
CA ILE A 46 -0.35 3.73 5.95
C ILE A 46 0.00 3.88 7.42
N ILE A 47 0.84 2.97 7.92
CA ILE A 47 1.24 2.89 9.33
C ILE A 47 2.76 3.06 9.48
N PHE A 48 3.17 3.56 10.64
CA PHE A 48 4.57 3.50 11.07
C PHE A 48 4.92 2.09 11.51
N THR A 49 6.04 1.57 11.05
CA THR A 49 6.53 0.23 11.38
C THR A 49 7.83 0.33 12.18
N ASP A 50 8.90 -0.27 11.68
CA ASP A 50 10.20 -0.26 12.34
C ASP A 50 10.78 1.15 12.40
N PHE A 51 11.48 1.45 13.49
CA PHE A 51 12.32 2.64 13.58
C PHE A 51 13.79 2.22 13.72
N SER A 52 14.68 3.01 13.15
CA SER A 52 16.13 2.88 13.34
C SER A 52 16.70 4.22 13.75
N SER A 53 17.73 4.20 14.59
CA SER A 53 18.50 5.40 14.90
C SER A 53 19.97 5.09 15.06
N THR A 54 20.80 5.98 14.53
CA THR A 54 22.26 5.91 14.61
C THR A 54 22.82 7.29 14.98
N VAL A 55 24.06 7.31 15.47
CA VAL A 55 24.80 8.54 15.76
C VAL A 55 26.01 8.59 14.84
N GLY A 56 26.08 9.62 14.01
CA GLY A 56 27.19 9.88 13.10
C GLY A 56 28.45 10.33 13.83
N ALA A 57 29.60 10.22 13.17
CA ALA A 57 30.89 10.64 13.71
C ALA A 57 30.98 12.17 13.97
N ASP A 58 30.11 12.95 13.34
CA ASP A 58 29.91 14.39 13.54
C ASP A 58 29.01 14.71 14.75
N GLY A 59 28.50 13.68 15.44
CA GLY A 59 27.56 13.81 16.56
C GLY A 59 26.12 14.08 16.14
N THR A 60 25.80 13.98 14.85
CA THR A 60 24.41 14.06 14.36
C THR A 60 23.68 12.78 14.67
N ARG A 61 22.48 12.88 15.25
CA ARG A 61 21.60 11.72 15.43
C ARG A 61 20.69 11.58 14.22
N GLU A 62 20.81 10.48 13.53
CA GLU A 62 19.92 10.14 12.41
C GLU A 62 18.83 9.20 12.91
N VAL A 63 17.58 9.52 12.56
CA VAL A 63 16.41 8.71 12.85
C VAL A 63 15.72 8.41 11.52
N VAL A 64 15.54 7.13 11.24
CA VAL A 64 14.79 6.64 10.08
C VAL A 64 13.53 5.97 10.59
N GLN A 65 12.38 6.56 10.28
CA GLN A 65 11.07 5.97 10.54
C GLN A 65 10.59 5.27 9.27
N ARG A 66 10.37 3.95 9.32
CA ARG A 66 9.77 3.24 8.19
C ARG A 66 8.26 3.37 8.20
N VAL A 67 7.69 3.42 7.01
CA VAL A 67 6.24 3.30 6.79
C VAL A 67 5.95 2.08 5.93
N ASP A 68 4.76 1.52 6.13
CA ASP A 68 4.22 0.46 5.29
C ASP A 68 2.70 0.57 5.24
N PHE A 69 2.05 -0.17 4.34
CA PHE A 69 0.63 -0.42 4.47
C PHE A 69 0.34 -1.35 5.65
N GLY A 70 -0.78 -1.11 6.33
CA GLY A 70 -1.36 -1.98 7.33
C GLY A 70 -2.01 -3.22 6.72
N GLY A 71 -2.80 -3.91 7.53
CA GLY A 71 -3.39 -5.21 7.17
C GLY A 71 -4.34 -5.17 5.98
N SER A 72 -4.85 -3.98 5.60
CA SER A 72 -5.79 -3.85 4.48
C SER A 72 -5.13 -4.15 3.14
N PHE A 73 -3.83 -3.94 3.00
CA PHE A 73 -3.10 -4.23 1.76
C PHE A 73 -3.07 -5.73 1.44
N ASP A 74 -2.78 -6.57 2.44
CA ASP A 74 -2.76 -8.02 2.26
C ASP A 74 -4.17 -8.56 1.98
N ALA A 75 -5.19 -8.01 2.64
CA ALA A 75 -6.59 -8.34 2.38
C ALA A 75 -7.00 -7.97 0.94
N PHE A 76 -6.69 -6.74 0.52
CA PHE A 76 -7.00 -6.27 -0.82
C PHE A 76 -6.29 -7.07 -1.91
N THR A 77 -4.98 -7.30 -1.79
CA THR A 77 -4.22 -8.09 -2.78
C THR A 77 -4.67 -9.55 -2.81
N SER A 78 -5.08 -10.12 -1.67
CA SER A 78 -5.66 -11.46 -1.64
C SER A 78 -7.00 -11.53 -2.37
N ALA A 79 -7.91 -10.59 -2.10
CA ALA A 79 -9.19 -10.49 -2.81
C ALA A 79 -9.00 -10.22 -4.31
N LEU A 80 -8.01 -9.37 -4.65
CA LEU A 80 -7.63 -9.08 -6.03
C LEU A 80 -7.19 -10.35 -6.74
N ARG A 81 -6.34 -11.18 -6.14
CA ARG A 81 -5.87 -12.43 -6.74
C ARG A 81 -6.98 -13.48 -6.82
N ALA A 82 -7.87 -13.54 -5.82
CA ALA A 82 -9.03 -14.43 -5.81
C ALA A 82 -10.07 -14.09 -6.89
N GLY A 83 -10.13 -12.84 -7.34
CA GLY A 83 -11.07 -12.39 -8.36
C GLY A 83 -12.39 -11.84 -7.84
N ASP A 84 -12.42 -11.43 -6.58
CA ASP A 84 -13.61 -10.88 -5.92
C ASP A 84 -14.12 -9.57 -6.55
N PHE A 85 -13.34 -9.00 -7.46
CA PHE A 85 -13.61 -7.76 -8.19
C PHE A 85 -14.02 -7.98 -9.66
N ASP A 86 -13.99 -9.22 -10.16
CA ASP A 86 -14.34 -9.56 -11.56
C ASP A 86 -15.86 -9.65 -11.80
N VAL A 87 -16.67 -9.41 -10.77
CA VAL A 87 -18.12 -9.48 -10.87
C VAL A 87 -18.62 -8.32 -11.72
N HIS A 88 -18.97 -8.62 -12.98
CA HIS A 88 -19.90 -7.82 -13.76
C HIS A 88 -21.07 -7.44 -12.85
N GLY A 89 -21.31 -6.14 -12.69
CA GLY A 89 -22.43 -5.60 -11.95
C GLY A 89 -23.74 -5.94 -12.62
N ASP A 90 -24.20 -7.18 -12.51
CA ASP A 90 -25.62 -7.47 -12.51
C ASP A 90 -26.03 -7.59 -11.03
N PRO A 91 -26.86 -6.68 -10.51
CA PRO A 91 -27.33 -6.81 -9.14
C PRO A 91 -28.11 -8.12 -9.05
N LEU A 92 -27.68 -8.99 -8.13
CA LEU A 92 -28.45 -10.16 -7.72
C LEU A 92 -29.88 -9.69 -7.43
N LYS A 93 -30.81 -10.02 -8.34
CA LYS A 93 -32.24 -9.91 -8.07
C LYS A 93 -32.52 -10.84 -6.91
N VAL A 94 -32.71 -10.25 -5.74
CA VAL A 94 -33.28 -10.95 -4.60
C VAL A 94 -34.72 -11.29 -4.99
N VAL A 95 -35.05 -12.58 -4.86
CA VAL A 95 -36.31 -13.24 -5.22
C VAL A 95 -37.52 -12.56 -4.61
#